data_AF-A0A2M8EQH6-F1
#
_entry.id   AF-A0A2M8EQH6-F1
#
_cell.length_a   1.000
_cell.length_b   1.000
_cell.length_c   1.000
_cell.angle_alpha   90.00
_cell.angle_beta   90.00
_cell.angle_gamma   90.00
#
_symmetry.space_group_name_H-M   'P 1'
#
loop_
_entity.id
_entity.type
_entity.pdbx_description
1 polymer ?
#
loop_
_entity_poly.entity_id
_entity_poly.type
_entity_poly.pdbx_seq_one_letter_code
_entity_poly.pdbx_strand_id
1 'polypeptide(L)' 'MNPVVHFEMPYEDAARAIAFYEQAFGWKMQALGEEMGGYVLATTVEGQAQPGAPSGG' A
#
# COMPACT_ATOMS: atom_id res chain seq x y z
N MET A 1 -18.81 12.71 8.16
CA MET A 1 -17.80 12.54 7.10
C MET A 1 -17.50 11.05 7.03
N ASN A 2 -17.58 10.41 5.86
CA ASN A 2 -17.20 9.00 5.68
C ASN A 2 -15.91 8.97 4.86
N PRO A 3 -14.74 9.07 5.51
CA PRO A 3 -13.47 9.15 4.81
C PRO A 3 -13.17 7.84 4.08
N VAL A 4 -12.65 7.94 2.86
CA VAL A 4 -12.12 6.79 2.14
C VAL A 4 -10.82 6.39 2.83
N VAL A 5 -10.82 5.18 3.41
CA VAL A 5 -9.69 4.64 4.19
C VAL A 5 -9.04 3.42 3.52
N HIS A 6 -9.54 3.01 2.35
CA HIS A 6 -9.08 1.84 1.65
C HIS A 6 -9.01 2.12 0.14
N PHE A 7 -7.90 1.72 -0.47
CA PHE A 7 -7.65 1.82 -1.89
C PHE A 7 -7.16 0.46 -2.40
N GLU A 8 -7.67 0.02 -3.55
CA GLU A 8 -7.13 -1.10 -4.30
C GLU A 8 -6.48 -0.56 -5.57
N MET A 9 -5.24 -0.97 -5.82
CA MET A 9 -4.48 -0.56 -7.00
C MET A 9 -4.14 -1.83 -7.79
N PRO A 10 -4.84 -2.11 -8.90
CA PRO A 10 -4.52 -3.27 -9.72
C PRO A 10 -3.13 -3.12 -10.32
N TYR A 11 -2.45 -4.25 -10.47
CA TYR A 11 -1.11 -4.30 -11.05
C TYR A 11 -0.99 -5.54 -11.94
N GLU A 12 -0.09 -5.47 -12.92
CA GLU A 12 0.23 -6.62 -13.79
C GLU A 12 1.47 -7.37 -13.30
N ASP A 13 2.43 -6.64 -12.71
CA ASP A 13 3.70 -7.15 -12.22
C ASP A 13 3.93 -6.63 -10.80
N ALA A 14 3.88 -7.54 -9.82
CA ALA A 14 4.04 -7.21 -8.41
C ALA A 14 5.43 -6.65 -8.11
N ALA A 15 6.48 -7.22 -8.71
CA ALA A 15 7.86 -6.82 -8.44
C ALA A 15 8.14 -5.41 -8.95
N ARG A 16 7.64 -5.09 -10.16
CA ARG A 16 7.71 -3.74 -10.72
C ARG A 16 6.95 -2.73 -9.85
N ALA A 17 5.75 -3.08 -9.39
CA ALA A 17 4.94 -2.20 -8.54
C ALA A 17 5.62 -1.95 -7.19
N ILE A 18 6.10 -2.99 -6.52
CA ILE A 18 6.85 -2.90 -5.26
C ILE A 18 8.05 -1.95 -5.43
N ALA A 19 8.91 -2.22 -6.41
CA ALA A 19 10.11 -1.43 -6.63
C ALA A 19 9.80 0.04 -6.93
N PHE A 20 8.71 0.32 -7.67
CA PHE A 20 8.28 1.68 -7.97
C PHE A 20 7.85 2.43 -6.70
N TYR A 21 6.96 1.86 -5.89
CA TYR A 21 6.44 2.56 -4.71
C TYR A 21 7.49 2.69 -3.59
N GLU A 22 8.39 1.71 -3.45
CA GLU A 22 9.55 1.82 -2.56
C GLU A 22 10.47 2.97 -2.98
N GLN A 23 10.75 3.12 -4.29
CA GLN A 23 11.66 4.16 -4.77
C GLN A 23 11.02 5.55 -4.83
N ALA A 24 9.76 5.64 -5.24
CA ALA A 24 9.08 6.92 -5.45
C ALA A 24 8.65 7.55 -4.13
N PHE A 25 8.22 6.75 -3.16
CA PHE A 25 7.61 7.25 -1.92
C PHE A 25 8.28 6.73 -0.64
N GLY A 26 9.22 5.79 -0.74
CA GLY A 26 9.82 5.17 0.45
C GLY A 26 8.84 4.31 1.24
N TRP A 27 7.73 3.88 0.63
CA TRP A 27 6.73 3.06 1.29
C TRP A 27 7.25 1.66 1.58
N LYS A 28 6.81 1.08 2.68
CA LYS A 28 7.11 -0.32 3.00
C LYS A 28 6.11 -1.22 2.30
N MET A 29 6.60 -2.07 1.42
CA MET A 29 5.80 -2.99 0.62
C MET A 29 5.95 -4.42 1.13
N GLN A 30 4.85 -5.18 1.18
CA GLN A 30 4.85 -6.59 1.58
C GLN A 30 4.02 -7.43 0.61
N ALA A 31 4.67 -8.33 -0.13
CA ALA A 31 3.98 -9.34 -0.92
C ALA A 31 3.41 -10.43 0.00
N LEU A 32 2.10 -10.68 -0.08
CA LEU A 32 1.41 -11.66 0.77
C LEU A 32 1.33 -13.07 0.16
N GLY A 33 1.76 -13.23 -1.10
CA GLY A 33 1.79 -14.53 -1.79
C GLY A 33 0.45 -14.95 -2.41
N GLU A 34 0.47 -16.08 -3.12
CA GLU A 34 -0.71 -16.59 -3.86
C GLU A 34 -1.86 -17.04 -2.95
N GLU A 35 -1.55 -17.55 -1.75
CA GLU A 35 -2.55 -17.95 -0.75
C GLU A 35 -3.45 -16.76 -0.33
N MET A 36 -2.91 -15.54 -0.42
CA MET A 36 -3.61 -14.29 -0.17
C MET A 36 -4.02 -13.59 -1.48
N GLY A 37 -4.26 -14.35 -2.56
CA GLY A 37 -4.74 -13.83 -3.84
C GLY A 37 -3.74 -12.94 -4.58
N GLY A 38 -2.46 -12.99 -4.20
CA GLY A 38 -1.43 -12.12 -4.75
C GLY A 38 -1.46 -10.69 -4.21
N TYR A 39 -2.17 -10.36 -3.13
CA TYR A 39 -2.14 -8.99 -2.65
C TYR A 39 -0.74 -8.51 -2.24
N VAL A 40 -0.46 -7.24 -2.51
CA VAL A 40 0.70 -6.51 -2.00
C VAL A 40 0.19 -5.45 -1.04
N LEU A 41 0.61 -5.52 0.22
CA LEU A 41 0.26 -4.53 1.24
C LEU A 41 1.26 -3.37 1.19
N ALA A 42 0.76 -2.16 0.96
CA ALA A 42 1.53 -0.92 1.05
C ALA A 42 1.31 -0.25 2.42
N THR A 43 2.38 -0.10 3.19
CA THR A 43 2.38 0.69 4.42
C THR A 43 2.99 2.06 4.12
N THR A 44 2.14 3.08 4.07
CA THR A 44 2.51 4.44 3.62
C THR A 44 3.07 5.31 4.75
N VAL A 45 2.83 4.94 6.01
CA VAL A 45 3.40 5.56 7.21
C VAL A 45 3.65 4.53 8.30
N GLU A 46 4.70 4.76 9.09
CA GLU A 46 4.93 4.03 10.32
C GLU A 46 4.27 4.77 11.50
N GLY A 47 3.27 4.15 12.14
CA GLY A 47 2.55 4.71 13.30
C GLY A 47 1.02 4.71 13.14
N GLN A 48 0.30 5.27 14.13
CA GLN A 48 -1.16 5.40 14.04
C GLN A 48 -1.54 6.45 13.01
N ALA A 49 -2.05 6.00 11.86
CA ALA A 49 -2.87 6.83 11.01
C ALA A 49 -4.10 7.29 11.82
N GLN A 50 -4.37 8.59 11.85
CA GLN A 50 -5.59 9.08 12.49
C GLN A 50 -6.80 8.55 11.72
N PRO A 51 -7.81 7.97 12.40
CA PRO A 51 -9.02 7.51 11.74
C PRO A 51 -9.64 8.63 10.89
N GLY A 52 -9.61 8.44 9.58
CA GLY A 52 -10.20 9.37 8.62
C GLY A 52 -9.30 10.40 7.97
N ALA A 53 -7.99 10.34 8.20
CA ALA A 53 -7.02 11.13 7.44
C ALA A 53 -6.17 10.19 6.57
N PRO A 54 -6.03 10.46 5.26
CA PRO A 54 -4.94 9.86 4.50
C PRO A 54 -3.64 10.40 5.09
N SER A 55 -2.84 9.52 5.67
CA SER A 55 -1.56 9.88 6.29
C SER A 55 -0.39 9.77 5.30
N GLY A 56 -0.62 9.74 3.99
CA GLY A 56 0.44 9.65 2.99
C GLY A 56 1.23 10.96 2.85
N GLY A 57 2.56 10.85 2.91
CA GLY A 57 3.51 11.90 2.50
C GLY A 57 3.89 11.79 1.04
#